data_AF-A0A7V9W0X0-F1
#
_entry.id   AF-A0A7V9W0X0-F1
#
_cell.length_a   1.000
_cell.length_b   1.000
_cell.length_c   1.000
_cell.angle_alpha   90.00
_cell.angle_beta   90.00
_cell.angle_gamma   90.00
#
_symmetry.space_group_name_H-M   'P 1'
#
loop_
_entity.id
_entity.type
_entity.pdbx_description
1 polymer ?
#
loop_
_entity_poly.entity_id
_entity_poly.type
_entity_poly.pdbx_seq_one_letter_code
_entity_poly.pdbx_strand_id
1 'polypeptide(L)'
;MARLYHLETFIIFAGAFCLLLGVALLVPAAIISLFKIVEADRHFGVGRFGGERLILKGLPFSLGRMTEYGLLMLFSKTQFVKRRYASELNQIAKNAPPRRFVHLLVWLYSSWILFTLAFMLLGGALYLFY
;
A
#
# COMPACT_ATOMS: atom_id res chain seq x y z
N MET A 1 5.82 -40.51 -8.73
CA MET A 1 5.43 -39.54 -9.77
C MET A 1 4.07 -38.88 -9.51
N ALA A 2 2.98 -39.60 -9.21
CA ALA A 2 1.65 -38.98 -8.99
C ALA A 2 1.58 -37.86 -7.91
N ARG A 3 2.36 -37.97 -6.82
CA ARG A 3 2.36 -36.96 -5.73
C ARG A 3 2.99 -35.60 -6.14
N LEU A 4 3.90 -35.59 -7.11
CA LEU A 4 4.53 -34.36 -7.62
C LEU A 4 3.55 -33.53 -8.47
N TYR A 5 2.76 -34.18 -9.33
CA TYR A 5 1.77 -33.49 -10.17
C TYR A 5 0.66 -32.78 -9.39
N HIS A 6 0.20 -33.36 -8.28
CA HIS A 6 -0.80 -32.70 -7.42
C HIS A 6 -0.24 -31.46 -6.73
N LEU A 7 1.05 -31.47 -6.34
CA LEU A 7 1.71 -30.33 -5.71
C LEU A 7 1.92 -29.18 -6.71
N GLU A 8 2.43 -29.50 -7.90
CA GLU A 8 2.63 -28.51 -8.97
C GLU A 8 1.31 -27.83 -9.36
N THR A 9 0.25 -28.63 -9.51
CA THR A 9 -1.09 -28.10 -9.83
C THR A 9 -1.60 -27.19 -8.71
N PHE A 10 -1.39 -27.56 -7.44
CA PHE A 10 -1.76 -26.72 -6.30
C PHE A 10 -0.98 -25.40 -6.26
N ILE A 11 0.34 -25.44 -6.48
CA ILE A 11 1.18 -24.24 -6.50
C ILE A 11 0.77 -23.30 -7.62
N ILE A 12 0.48 -23.83 -8.81
CA ILE A 12 0.02 -23.04 -9.96
C ILE A 12 -1.33 -22.39 -9.66
N PHE A 13 -2.29 -23.15 -9.11
CA PHE A 13 -3.61 -22.62 -8.75
C PHE A 13 -3.52 -21.56 -7.65
N ALA A 14 -2.75 -21.83 -6.60
CA ALA A 14 -2.51 -20.87 -5.53
C ALA A 14 -1.88 -19.60 -6.11
N GLY A 15 -0.80 -19.71 -6.87
CA GLY A 15 -0.12 -18.57 -7.50
C GLY A 15 -1.04 -17.74 -8.40
N ALA A 16 -1.84 -18.40 -9.25
CA ALA A 16 -2.81 -17.72 -10.11
C ALA A 16 -3.90 -16.98 -9.30
N PHE A 17 -4.40 -17.61 -8.23
CA PHE A 17 -5.36 -16.99 -7.33
C PHE A 17 -4.76 -15.78 -6.60
N CYS A 18 -3.51 -15.87 -6.13
CA CYS A 18 -2.78 -14.76 -5.52
C CYS A 18 -2.64 -13.59 -6.50
N LEU A 19 -2.28 -13.88 -7.74
CA LEU A 19 -2.11 -12.88 -8.79
C LEU A 19 -3.44 -12.17 -9.08
N LEU A 20 -4.54 -12.93 -9.20
CA LEU A 20 -5.88 -12.36 -9.38
C LEU A 20 -6.28 -11.46 -8.22
N LEU A 21 -6.06 -11.89 -6.98
CA LEU A 21 -6.37 -11.08 -5.80
C LEU A 21 -5.47 -9.84 -5.70
N GLY A 22 -4.18 -9.95 -6.02
CA GLY A 22 -3.25 -8.82 -6.07
C GLY A 22 -3.69 -7.77 -7.10
N VAL A 23 -4.07 -8.21 -8.31
CA VAL A 23 -4.61 -7.33 -9.35
C VAL A 23 -5.95 -6.72 -8.92
N ALA A 24 -6.83 -7.52 -8.31
CA ALA A 24 -8.12 -7.05 -7.79
C ALA A 24 -7.97 -5.98 -6.69
N LEU A 25 -6.89 -6.01 -5.92
CA LEU A 25 -6.54 -4.97 -4.94
C LEU A 25 -5.80 -3.78 -5.58
N LEU A 26 -5.09 -3.98 -6.69
CA LEU A 26 -4.38 -2.93 -7.42
C LEU A 26 -5.34 -1.99 -8.17
N VAL A 27 -6.37 -2.54 -8.81
CA VAL A 27 -7.38 -1.76 -9.56
C VAL A 27 -8.05 -0.68 -8.70
N PRO A 28 -8.64 -0.99 -7.52
CA PRO A 28 -9.24 0.04 -6.68
C PRO A 28 -8.18 1.01 -6.13
N ALA A 29 -6.95 0.56 -5.83
CA ALA A 29 -5.88 1.45 -5.41
C ALA A 29 -5.49 2.45 -6.52
N ALA A 30 -5.41 1.99 -7.77
CA ALA A 30 -5.16 2.84 -8.94
C ALA A 30 -6.27 3.85 -9.17
N ILE A 31 -7.53 3.41 -9.13
CA ILE A 31 -8.71 4.27 -9.25
C ILE A 31 -8.70 5.33 -8.14
N ILE A 32 -8.59 4.90 -6.89
CA ILE A 32 -8.54 5.81 -5.73
C ILE A 32 -7.37 6.79 -5.89
N SER A 33 -6.19 6.34 -6.31
CA SER A 33 -5.07 7.25 -6.55
C SER A 33 -5.39 8.29 -7.63
N LEU A 34 -5.99 7.90 -8.75
CA LEU A 34 -6.27 8.84 -9.84
C LEU A 34 -7.29 9.91 -9.43
N PHE A 35 -8.37 9.52 -8.75
CA PHE A 35 -9.44 10.44 -8.39
C PHE A 35 -9.17 11.23 -7.11
N LYS A 36 -8.42 10.67 -6.15
CA LYS A 36 -8.21 11.28 -4.83
C LYS A 36 -6.81 11.85 -4.62
N ILE A 37 -5.88 11.74 -5.58
CA ILE A 37 -4.52 12.28 -5.41
C ILE A 37 -4.51 13.78 -5.16
N VAL A 38 -5.39 14.57 -5.80
CA VAL A 38 -5.42 16.03 -5.60
C VAL A 38 -5.86 16.37 -4.17
N GLU A 39 -6.83 15.64 -3.64
CA GLU A 39 -7.27 15.76 -2.24
C GLU A 39 -6.16 15.30 -1.29
N ALA A 40 -5.49 14.19 -1.62
CA ALA A 40 -4.35 13.69 -0.85
C ALA A 40 -3.20 14.68 -0.80
N ASP A 41 -2.81 15.25 -1.93
CA ASP A 41 -1.73 16.23 -2.05
C ASP A 41 -2.02 17.47 -1.22
N ARG A 42 -3.27 17.93 -1.17
CA ARG A 42 -3.67 19.08 -0.37
C ARG A 42 -3.44 18.88 1.13
N HIS A 43 -3.64 17.66 1.63
CA HIS A 43 -3.54 17.38 3.06
C HIS A 43 -2.18 16.78 3.46
N PHE A 44 -1.60 15.93 2.61
CA PHE A 44 -0.41 15.11 2.89
C PHE A 44 0.82 15.49 2.08
N GLY A 45 0.66 16.24 0.99
CA GLY A 45 1.75 16.73 0.14
C GLY A 45 2.50 17.89 0.78
N VAL A 46 3.05 17.68 1.98
CA VAL A 46 3.77 18.68 2.77
C VAL A 46 5.22 18.28 3.01
N GLY A 47 6.10 19.27 3.19
CA GLY A 47 7.53 19.05 3.46
C GLY A 47 8.19 18.20 2.38
N ARG A 48 8.82 17.08 2.77
CA ARG A 48 9.51 16.18 1.82
C ARG A 48 8.61 15.53 0.77
N PHE A 49 7.29 15.51 1.01
CA PHE A 49 6.32 14.97 0.06
C PHE A 49 5.70 16.06 -0.83
N GLY A 50 5.82 17.34 -0.44
CA GLY A 50 5.32 18.50 -1.16
C GLY A 50 6.44 19.25 -1.87
N GLY A 51 6.52 19.12 -3.19
CA GLY A 51 7.56 19.77 -4.00
C GLY A 51 7.34 19.49 -5.48
N GLU A 52 8.42 19.33 -6.25
CA GLU A 52 8.37 18.98 -7.68
C GLU A 52 7.51 17.73 -7.98
N ARG A 53 7.39 16.83 -7.00
CA ARG A 53 6.53 15.63 -7.05
C ARG A 53 5.04 15.93 -7.23
N LEU A 54 4.56 17.10 -6.80
CA LEU A 54 3.17 17.52 -6.96
C LEU A 54 2.81 17.85 -8.41
N ILE A 55 3.83 18.12 -9.25
CA ILE A 55 3.67 18.48 -10.65
C ILE A 55 3.39 17.22 -11.50
N LEU A 56 3.92 16.06 -11.11
CA LEU A 56 3.75 14.79 -11.80
C LEU A 56 2.39 14.14 -11.46
N LYS A 57 1.40 14.33 -12.34
CA LYS A 57 0.07 13.73 -12.23
C LYS A 57 -0.10 12.57 -13.21
N GLY A 58 -0.79 11.53 -12.77
CA GLY A 58 -1.05 10.32 -13.54
C GLY A 58 -0.34 9.08 -12.99
N LEU A 59 -0.79 7.90 -13.42
CA LEU A 59 -0.10 6.65 -13.14
C LEU A 59 1.25 6.64 -13.87
N PRO A 60 2.35 6.15 -13.25
CA PRO A 60 2.43 5.48 -11.95
C PRO A 60 2.66 6.42 -10.76
N PHE A 61 2.95 7.70 -10.99
CA PHE A 61 3.39 8.66 -9.98
C PHE A 61 2.34 8.95 -8.91
N SER A 62 1.06 9.07 -9.28
CA SER A 62 -0.03 9.26 -8.32
C SER A 62 -0.20 8.06 -7.39
N LEU A 63 -0.04 6.83 -7.90
CA LEU A 63 -0.14 5.62 -7.08
C LEU A 63 1.05 5.49 -6.12
N GLY A 64 2.27 5.83 -6.58
CA GLY A 64 3.45 5.88 -5.71
C GLY A 64 3.28 6.85 -4.54
N ARG A 65 2.85 8.08 -4.81
CA ARG A 65 2.61 9.09 -3.76
C ARG A 65 1.49 8.70 -2.81
N MET A 66 0.40 8.18 -3.34
CA MET A 66 -0.71 7.69 -2.52
C MET A 66 -0.25 6.56 -1.57
N THR A 67 0.69 5.74 -2.03
CA THR A 67 1.32 4.68 -1.23
C THR A 67 2.21 5.25 -0.14
N GLU A 68 3.03 6.26 -0.46
CA GLU A 68 3.82 6.98 0.55
C GLU A 68 2.93 7.59 1.63
N TYR A 69 1.83 8.26 1.26
CA TYR A 69 0.86 8.81 2.21
C TYR A 69 0.22 7.73 3.07
N GLY A 70 -0.21 6.64 2.46
CA GLY A 70 -0.80 5.49 3.15
C GLY A 70 0.14 4.87 4.19
N LEU A 71 1.40 4.63 3.80
CA LEU A 71 2.43 4.08 4.69
C LEU A 71 2.79 5.04 5.81
N LEU A 72 2.95 6.33 5.51
CA LEU A 72 3.21 7.35 6.52
C LEU A 72 2.10 7.37 7.57
N MET A 73 0.84 7.31 7.15
CA MET A 73 -0.30 7.29 8.06
C MET A 73 -0.39 5.98 8.86
N LEU A 74 -0.15 4.83 8.21
CA LEU A 74 -0.14 3.52 8.86
C LEU A 74 0.91 3.45 9.97
N PHE A 75 2.12 3.93 9.69
CA PHE A 75 3.25 3.89 10.62
C PHE A 75 3.43 5.17 11.45
N SER A 76 2.52 6.14 11.34
CA SER A 76 2.57 7.44 12.05
C SER A 76 2.69 7.30 13.59
N LYS A 77 2.26 6.17 14.15
CA LYS A 77 2.33 5.89 15.59
C LYS A 77 3.68 5.34 16.04
N THR A 78 4.50 4.84 15.13
CA THR A 78 5.81 4.25 15.43
C THR A 78 6.84 5.31 15.82
N GLN A 79 7.72 4.98 16.77
CA GLN A 79 8.74 5.91 17.28
C GLN A 79 9.68 6.40 16.17
N PHE A 80 10.06 5.50 15.24
CA PHE A 80 10.93 5.83 14.11
C PHE A 80 10.29 6.88 13.20
N VAL A 81 9.04 6.66 12.75
CA VAL A 81 8.35 7.58 11.84
C VAL A 81 8.05 8.90 12.53
N LYS A 82 7.61 8.87 13.80
CA LYS A 82 7.42 10.09 14.60
C LYS A 82 8.67 10.96 14.65
N ARG A 83 9.85 10.36 14.85
CA ARG A 83 11.10 11.09 14.93
C ARG A 83 11.58 11.58 13.55
N ARG A 84 11.46 10.73 12.53
CA ARG A 84 11.96 10.99 11.17
C ARG A 84 11.10 12.02 10.40
N TYR A 85 9.80 12.05 10.66
CA TYR A 85 8.79 12.85 9.95
C TYR A 85 7.97 13.75 10.90
N ALA A 86 8.55 14.16 12.02
CA ALA A 86 7.86 14.96 13.04
C ALA A 86 7.24 16.25 12.48
N SER A 87 8.00 16.94 11.61
CA SER A 87 7.58 18.20 10.99
C SER A 87 6.40 18.00 10.05
N GLU A 88 6.49 16.99 9.19
CA GLU A 88 5.46 16.63 8.23
C GLU A 88 4.18 16.15 8.93
N LEU A 89 4.30 15.29 9.96
CA LEU A 89 3.16 14.83 10.75
C LEU A 89 2.46 15.98 11.48
N ASN A 90 3.21 16.95 11.99
CA ASN A 90 2.64 18.14 12.61
C ASN A 90 1.91 19.03 11.59
N GLN A 91 2.42 19.15 10.37
CA GLN A 91 1.76 19.89 9.29
C GLN A 91 0.50 19.16 8.79
N ILE A 92 0.56 17.84 8.63
CA ILE A 92 -0.60 17.00 8.31
C ILE A 92 -1.68 17.14 9.38
N ALA A 93 -1.31 17.14 10.66
CA ALA A 93 -2.25 17.34 11.75
C ALA A 93 -2.94 18.71 11.68
N LYS A 94 -2.20 19.78 11.31
CA LYS A 94 -2.76 21.12 11.09
C LYS A 94 -3.69 21.20 9.89
N ASN A 95 -3.40 20.45 8.82
CA ASN A 95 -4.24 20.37 7.62
C ASN A 95 -5.55 19.59 7.83
N ALA A 96 -5.73 18.97 9.01
CA ALA A 96 -6.95 18.29 9.46
C ALA A 96 -7.59 17.39 8.37
N PRO A 97 -6.88 16.36 7.86
CA PRO A 97 -7.41 15.51 6.81
C PRO A 97 -8.72 14.84 7.22
N PRO A 98 -9.65 14.60 6.27
CA PRO A 98 -10.91 13.94 6.58
C PRO A 98 -10.68 12.56 7.17
N ARG A 99 -11.25 12.25 8.35
CA ARG A 99 -11.06 10.96 9.03
C ARG A 99 -11.41 9.75 8.15
N ARG A 100 -12.48 9.85 7.37
CA ARG A 100 -12.89 8.80 6.42
C ARG A 100 -11.83 8.52 5.36
N PHE A 101 -11.15 9.57 4.90
CA PHE A 101 -10.12 9.44 3.89
C PHE A 101 -8.85 8.79 4.46
N VAL A 102 -8.45 9.19 5.67
CA VAL A 102 -7.35 8.53 6.41
C VAL A 102 -7.65 7.06 6.64
N HIS A 103 -8.86 6.72 7.10
CA HIS A 103 -9.25 5.32 7.30
C HIS A 103 -9.24 4.52 6.00
N LEU A 104 -9.72 5.10 4.89
CA LEU A 104 -9.71 4.45 3.59
C LEU A 104 -8.27 4.16 3.12
N LEU A 105 -7.38 5.14 3.23
CA LEU A 105 -5.94 4.97 2.93
C LEU A 105 -5.33 3.87 3.80
N VAL A 106 -5.49 3.96 5.12
CA VAL A 106 -4.96 2.98 6.06
C VAL A 106 -5.50 1.58 5.77
N TRP A 107 -6.80 1.43 5.52
CA TRP A 107 -7.43 0.15 5.21
C TRP A 107 -6.90 -0.44 3.89
N LEU A 108 -6.81 0.36 2.84
CA LEU A 108 -6.31 -0.07 1.54
C LEU A 108 -4.86 -0.57 1.63
N TYR A 109 -3.98 0.22 2.25
CA TYR A 109 -2.56 -0.12 2.33
C TYR A 109 -2.24 -1.18 3.39
N SER A 110 -2.99 -1.23 4.50
CA SER A 110 -2.86 -2.34 5.45
C SER A 110 -3.31 -3.67 4.83
N SER A 111 -4.37 -3.68 4.03
CA SER A 111 -4.82 -4.87 3.30
C SER A 111 -3.74 -5.36 2.35
N TRP A 112 -3.09 -4.46 1.60
CA TRP A 112 -1.96 -4.78 0.73
C TRP A 112 -0.76 -5.40 1.47
N ILE A 113 -0.37 -4.82 2.61
CA ILE A 113 0.76 -5.33 3.40
C ILE A 113 0.43 -6.70 4.01
N LEU A 114 -0.76 -6.85 4.61
CA LEU A 114 -1.19 -8.12 5.18
C LEU A 114 -1.28 -9.21 4.12
N PHE A 115 -1.81 -8.88 2.94
CA PHE A 115 -1.87 -9.76 1.79
C PHE A 115 -0.46 -10.21 1.39
N THR A 116 0.47 -9.27 1.20
CA THR A 116 1.86 -9.57 0.85
C THR A 116 2.55 -10.45 1.89
N LEU A 117 2.40 -10.13 3.17
CA LEU A 117 2.97 -10.91 4.26
C LEU A 117 2.41 -12.34 4.30
N ALA A 118 1.10 -12.50 4.11
CA ALA A 118 0.49 -13.83 4.06
C ALA A 118 1.07 -14.68 2.93
N PHE A 119 1.34 -14.10 1.75
CA PHE A 119 1.99 -14.85 0.66
C PHE A 119 3.46 -15.14 0.89
N MET A 120 4.21 -14.21 1.49
CA MET A 120 5.60 -14.49 1.84
C MET A 120 5.68 -15.65 2.84
N LEU A 121 4.77 -15.70 3.82
CA LEU A 121 4.69 -16.80 4.77
C LEU A 121 4.24 -18.10 4.11
N LEU A 122 3.24 -18.07 3.22
CA LEU A 122 2.76 -19.24 2.52
C LEU A 122 3.81 -19.80 1.54
N GLY A 123 4.47 -18.94 0.79
CA GLY A 123 5.59 -19.31 -0.09
C GLY A 123 6.79 -19.83 0.70
N GLY A 124 7.13 -19.19 1.82
CA GLY A 124 8.18 -19.66 2.72
C GLY A 124 7.86 -21.03 3.35
N ALA A 125 6.62 -21.25 3.76
CA ALA A 125 6.18 -22.56 4.25
C ALA A 125 6.26 -23.63 3.16
N LEU A 126 5.80 -23.32 1.94
CA LEU A 126 5.93 -24.26 0.82
C LEU A 126 7.39 -24.61 0.54
N TYR A 127 8.31 -23.64 0.55
CA TYR A 127 9.75 -23.87 0.35
C TYR A 127 10.41 -24.69 1.48
N LEU A 128 9.95 -24.54 2.72
CA LEU A 128 10.53 -25.25 3.87
C LEU A 128 10.02 -26.69 4.02
N PHE A 129 8.77 -26.96 3.62
CA PHE A 129 8.11 -28.25 3.84
C PHE A 129 8.02 -29.12 2.58
N TYR A 130 8.40 -28.60 1.41
CA TYR A 130 8.41 -29.30 0.11
C TYR A 130 9.65 -28.96 -0.70
#